data_AF-A0A6G1VR73-F1
#
_entry.id   AF-A0A6G1VR73-F1
#
_cell.length_a   1.000
_cell.length_b   1.000
_cell.length_c   1.000
_cell.angle_alpha   90.00
_cell.angle_beta   90.00
_cell.angle_gamma   90.00
#
_symmetry.space_group_name_H-M   'P 1'
#
loop_
_entity.id
_entity.type
_entity.pdbx_description
1 polymer ?
#
loop_
_entity_poly.entity_id
_entity_poly.type
_entity_poly.pdbx_seq_one_letter_code
_entity_poly.pdbx_strand_id
1 'polypeptide(L)'
;MQYDETPNGLQYDETPNGLQYDEMPNGLQYDETPNGLQYDETPNGLQYDETPNGLQYDETPNGLQYDETPNGLQYAETPNGLQYDETPNGLQYDETPNGLQYDEMPNGNNH
;
A
#
# COMPACT_ATOMS: atom_id res chain seq x y z
N MET A 1 -11.16 6.82 -11.25
CA MET A 1 -10.06 6.19 -11.99
C MET A 1 -9.06 7.30 -12.23
N GLN A 2 -8.03 7.30 -11.41
CA GLN A 2 -6.80 8.05 -11.57
C GLN A 2 -5.73 7.08 -12.06
N TYR A 3 -4.76 7.60 -12.80
CA TYR A 3 -3.59 6.86 -13.27
C TYR A 3 -2.45 7.85 -13.35
N ASP A 4 -1.40 7.67 -12.56
CA ASP A 4 -0.18 8.46 -12.65
C ASP A 4 1.06 7.56 -12.77
N GLU A 5 2.03 8.05 -13.55
CA GLU A 5 3.29 7.36 -13.80
C GLU A 5 4.41 8.39 -13.69
N THR A 6 5.23 8.28 -12.64
CA THR A 6 6.30 9.23 -12.35
C THR A 6 7.65 8.52 -12.25
N PRO A 7 8.60 8.74 -13.18
CA PRO A 7 9.83 7.93 -13.21
C PRO A 7 10.70 8.05 -11.96
N ASN A 8 10.77 9.25 -11.38
CA ASN A 8 11.36 9.48 -10.06
C ASN A 8 10.73 10.70 -9.41
N GLY A 9 10.55 10.69 -8.10
CA GLY A 9 10.19 11.91 -7.39
C GLY A 9 9.42 11.73 -6.09
N LEU A 10 8.51 12.66 -5.87
CA LEU A 10 7.57 12.70 -4.76
C LEU A 10 6.19 12.82 -5.38
N GLN A 11 5.29 11.92 -5.02
CA GLN A 11 3.91 11.89 -5.49
C GLN A 11 2.96 12.00 -4.29
N TYR A 12 1.81 12.65 -4.51
CA TYR A 12 0.75 12.76 -3.52
C TYR A 12 -0.58 12.79 -4.26
N ASP A 13 -1.39 11.77 -4.06
CA ASP A 13 -2.69 11.64 -4.71
C ASP A 13 -3.82 11.36 -3.73
N GLU A 14 -4.99 11.91 -4.04
CA GLU A 14 -6.20 11.76 -3.25
C GLU A 14 -7.35 11.41 -4.18
N THR A 15 -7.87 10.18 -4.06
CA THR A 15 -9.04 9.69 -4.80
C THR A 15 -10.19 9.39 -3.82
N PRO A 16 -11.08 10.37 -3.52
CA PRO A 16 -12.11 10.22 -2.48
C PRO A 16 -13.02 8.99 -2.65
N ASN A 17 -13.35 8.65 -3.90
CA ASN A 17 -14.02 7.40 -4.24
C ASN A 17 -13.54 6.92 -5.61
N GLY A 18 -13.21 5.63 -5.75
CA GLY A 18 -13.01 5.04 -7.06
C GLY A 18 -11.83 4.09 -7.13
N LEU A 19 -11.06 4.22 -8.21
CA LEU A 19 -9.92 3.37 -8.53
C LEU A 19 -8.71 4.29 -8.71
N GLN A 20 -7.60 3.94 -8.10
CA GLN A 20 -6.31 4.60 -8.24
C GLN A 20 -5.28 3.55 -8.70
N TYR A 21 -4.33 3.99 -9.53
CA TYR A 21 -3.24 3.17 -10.03
C TYR A 21 -2.03 4.07 -10.20
N ASP A 22 -0.95 3.77 -9.50
CA ASP A 22 0.25 4.60 -9.52
C ASP A 22 1.51 3.77 -9.69
N GLU A 23 2.38 4.20 -10.61
CA GLU A 23 3.67 3.56 -10.88
C GLU A 23 4.82 4.56 -10.71
N MET A 24 5.68 4.33 -9.72
CA MET A 24 6.85 5.16 -9.45
C MET A 24 8.13 4.33 -9.23
N PRO A 25 8.96 4.15 -10.27
CA PRO A 25 10.18 3.34 -10.19
C PRO A 25 11.13 3.67 -9.04
N ASN A 26 11.29 4.96 -8.69
CA ASN A 26 12.02 5.36 -7.49
C ASN A 26 11.44 6.64 -6.88
N GLY A 27 11.06 6.63 -5.61
CA GLY A 27 10.53 7.86 -5.01
C GLY A 27 9.84 7.69 -3.68
N LEU A 28 9.09 8.70 -3.29
CA LEU A 28 8.20 8.67 -2.13
C LEU A 28 6.76 8.89 -2.60
N GLN A 29 5.89 7.92 -2.34
CA GLN A 29 4.48 7.92 -2.70
C GLN A 29 3.62 8.12 -1.44
N TYR A 30 2.51 8.85 -1.60
CA TYR A 30 1.58 9.15 -0.52
C TYR A 30 0.16 9.22 -1.08
N ASP A 31 -0.61 8.16 -0.86
CA ASP A 31 -1.88 8.00 -1.54
C ASP A 31 -3.05 7.77 -0.56
N GLU A 32 -4.18 8.41 -0.84
CA GLU A 32 -5.38 8.31 -0.03
C GLU A 32 -6.59 7.96 -0.90
N THR A 33 -7.15 6.76 -0.69
CA THR A 33 -8.38 6.29 -1.33
C THR A 33 -9.44 5.91 -0.28
N PRO A 34 -10.20 6.87 0.28
CA PRO A 34 -11.16 6.65 1.37
C PRO A 34 -12.17 5.51 1.14
N ASN A 35 -12.65 5.37 -0.10
CA ASN A 35 -13.53 4.28 -0.52
C ASN A 35 -13.20 3.83 -1.94
N GLY A 36 -12.48 2.72 -2.11
CA GLY A 36 -12.05 2.37 -3.46
C GLY A 36 -11.10 1.19 -3.56
N LEU A 37 -10.43 1.12 -4.72
CA LEU A 37 -9.34 0.19 -4.97
C LEU A 37 -8.08 0.99 -5.29
N GLN A 38 -6.97 0.61 -4.69
CA GLN A 38 -5.65 1.19 -4.89
C GLN A 38 -4.69 0.12 -5.39
N TYR A 39 -3.77 0.52 -6.29
CA TYR A 39 -2.85 -0.37 -7.00
C TYR A 39 -1.54 0.36 -7.27
N ASP A 40 -0.54 0.14 -6.42
CA ASP A 40 0.61 1.01 -6.39
C ASP A 40 1.92 0.21 -6.48
N GLU A 41 2.83 0.64 -7.36
CA GLU A 41 4.12 -0.02 -7.59
C GLU A 41 5.27 0.99 -7.38
N THR A 42 6.05 0.79 -6.31
CA THR A 42 7.27 1.57 -6.01
C THR A 42 8.50 0.66 -5.86
N PRO A 43 9.17 0.27 -6.98
CA PRO A 43 10.34 -0.62 -7.00
C PRO A 43 11.47 -0.28 -6.02
N ASN A 44 11.79 1.01 -5.86
CA ASN A 44 12.79 1.48 -4.90
C ASN A 44 12.35 2.78 -4.23
N GLY A 45 11.73 2.71 -3.06
CA GLY A 45 11.18 3.93 -2.48
C GLY A 45 10.50 3.75 -1.15
N LEU A 46 9.74 4.76 -0.77
CA LEU A 46 8.84 4.70 0.37
C LEU A 46 7.41 4.88 -0.12
N GLN A 47 6.50 4.06 0.39
CA GLN A 47 5.07 4.11 0.09
C GLN A 47 4.29 4.34 1.38
N TYR A 48 3.27 5.18 1.32
CA TYR A 48 2.36 5.47 2.42
C TYR A 48 0.95 5.57 1.86
N ASP A 49 0.11 4.63 2.26
CA ASP A 49 -1.15 4.41 1.57
C ASP A 49 -2.29 4.22 2.57
N GLU A 50 -3.39 4.91 2.35
CA GLU A 50 -4.57 4.85 3.21
C GLU A 50 -5.83 4.48 2.40
N THR A 51 -6.36 3.27 2.63
CA THR A 51 -7.63 2.80 2.06
C THR A 51 -8.64 2.39 3.16
N PRO A 52 -9.29 3.35 3.85
CA PRO A 52 -10.25 3.13 4.93
C PRO A 52 -11.33 2.07 4.68
N ASN A 53 -11.92 2.06 3.48
CA ASN A 53 -12.92 1.08 3.07
C ASN A 53 -12.67 0.63 1.63
N GLY A 54 -11.91 -0.45 1.42
CA GLY A 54 -11.53 -0.80 0.07
C GLY A 54 -10.62 -2.00 -0.07
N LEU A 55 -9.97 -2.10 -1.22
CA LEU A 55 -8.90 -3.06 -1.46
C LEU A 55 -7.63 -2.29 -1.82
N GLN A 56 -6.51 -2.75 -1.29
CA GLN A 56 -5.19 -2.16 -1.51
C GLN A 56 -4.23 -3.25 -1.99
N TYR A 57 -3.39 -2.91 -2.96
CA TYR A 57 -2.50 -3.83 -3.67
C TYR A 57 -1.20 -3.11 -4.00
N ASP A 58 -0.16 -3.43 -3.24
CA ASP A 58 1.04 -2.61 -3.23
C ASP A 58 2.29 -3.46 -3.35
N GLU A 59 3.23 -3.00 -4.19
CA GLU A 59 4.51 -3.67 -4.40
C GLU A 59 5.67 -2.69 -4.19
N THR A 60 6.46 -2.92 -3.12
CA THR A 60 7.69 -2.19 -2.82
C THR A 60 8.92 -3.14 -2.73
N PRO A 61 9.47 -3.61 -3.88
CA PRO A 61 10.60 -4.52 -3.99
C PRO A 61 11.80 -4.23 -3.07
N ASN A 62 12.21 -2.95 -2.97
CA ASN A 62 13.31 -2.48 -2.12
C ASN A 62 12.94 -1.15 -1.47
N GLY A 63 12.36 -1.18 -0.27
CA GLY A 63 11.86 0.07 0.30
C GLY A 63 11.24 -0.04 1.67
N LEU A 64 10.44 0.97 2.03
CA LEU A 64 9.57 0.90 3.20
C LEU A 64 8.13 1.11 2.73
N GLN A 65 7.23 0.31 3.27
CA GLN A 65 5.81 0.38 2.99
C GLN A 65 5.06 0.60 4.30
N TYR A 66 4.10 1.51 4.26
CA TYR A 66 3.17 1.76 5.34
C TYR A 66 1.75 1.81 4.78
N ASP A 67 0.91 0.90 5.25
CA ASP A 67 -0.43 0.73 4.71
C ASP A 67 -1.46 0.73 5.84
N GLU A 68 -2.57 1.42 5.61
CA GLU A 68 -3.74 1.38 6.48
C GLU A 68 -4.99 0.99 5.68
N THR A 69 -5.52 -0.22 5.92
CA THR A 69 -6.82 -0.67 5.39
C THR A 69 -7.79 -1.06 6.51
N PRO A 70 -8.39 -0.07 7.21
CA PRO A 70 -9.30 -0.24 8.34
C PRO A 70 -10.40 -1.30 8.17
N ASN A 71 -11.09 -1.28 7.03
CA ASN A 71 -12.19 -2.20 6.69
C ASN A 71 -12.05 -2.65 5.22
N GLY A 72 -11.24 -3.67 4.96
CA GLY A 72 -10.94 -4.05 3.59
C GLY A 72 -10.08 -5.29 3.42
N LEU A 73 -9.49 -5.42 2.23
CA LEU A 73 -8.45 -6.41 1.96
C LEU A 73 -7.17 -5.68 1.57
N GLN A 74 -6.06 -6.06 2.17
CA GLN A 74 -4.76 -5.56 1.81
C GLN A 74 -3.90 -6.71 1.27
N TYR A 75 -3.15 -6.40 0.21
CA TYR A 75 -2.13 -7.25 -0.36
C TYR A 75 -0.87 -6.41 -0.52
N ALA A 76 0.22 -6.82 0.12
CA ALA A 76 1.44 -6.03 0.14
C ALA A 76 2.69 -6.91 -0.01
N GLU A 77 3.58 -6.55 -0.93
CA GLU A 77 4.82 -7.27 -1.17
C GLU A 77 6.03 -6.34 -0.97
N THR A 78 6.82 -6.60 0.07
CA THR A 78 8.09 -5.89 0.35
C THR A 78 9.26 -6.88 0.53
N PRO A 79 9.80 -7.43 -0.58
CA PRO A 79 10.86 -8.44 -0.61
C PRO A 79 12.14 -8.09 0.14
N ASN A 80 12.63 -6.86 -0.01
CA ASN A 80 13.87 -6.38 0.63
C ASN A 80 13.64 -5.03 1.32
N GLY A 81 12.84 -5.02 2.38
CA GLY A 81 12.44 -3.76 3.01
C GLY A 81 11.82 -3.89 4.39
N LEU A 82 11.12 -2.84 4.81
CA LEU A 82 10.27 -2.87 6.01
C LEU A 82 8.83 -2.63 5.60
N GLN A 83 7.93 -3.43 6.15
CA GLN A 83 6.50 -3.30 5.92
C GLN A 83 5.80 -3.07 7.26
N TYR A 84 4.87 -2.13 7.27
CA TYR A 84 3.99 -1.86 8.39
C TYR A 84 2.56 -1.77 7.88
N ASP A 85 1.69 -2.62 8.42
CA ASP A 85 0.32 -2.73 7.95
C ASP A 85 -0.67 -2.69 9.11
N GLU A 86 -1.77 -1.98 8.91
CA GLU A 86 -2.89 -1.96 9.85
C GLU A 86 -4.19 -2.33 9.13
N THR A 87 -4.74 -3.50 9.48
CA THR A 87 -6.02 -4.01 8.94
C THR A 87 -6.98 -4.52 10.05
N PRO A 88 -7.49 -3.61 10.90
CA PRO A 88 -8.29 -3.91 12.08
C PRO A 88 -9.54 -4.76 11.84
N ASN A 89 -10.27 -4.54 10.75
CA ASN A 89 -11.47 -5.30 10.40
C ASN A 89 -11.41 -5.81 8.95
N GLY A 90 -10.27 -6.39 8.56
CA GLY A 90 -10.00 -6.81 7.19
C GLY A 90 -9.34 -8.19 7.05
N LEU A 91 -8.89 -8.47 5.83
CA LEU A 91 -7.92 -9.53 5.57
C LEU A 91 -6.63 -8.90 5.05
N GLN A 92 -5.52 -9.53 5.38
CA GLN A 92 -4.19 -9.07 5.00
C GLN A 92 -3.40 -10.25 4.46
N TYR A 93 -2.60 -9.98 3.43
CA TYR A 93 -1.76 -10.94 2.72
C TYR A 93 -0.44 -10.27 2.38
N ASP A 94 0.63 -10.68 3.05
CA ASP A 94 1.91 -10.00 2.92
C ASP A 94 3.07 -10.94 2.66
N GLU A 95 4.04 -10.43 1.91
CA GLU A 95 5.29 -11.14 1.65
C GLU A 95 6.52 -10.24 1.86
N THR A 96 7.30 -10.53 2.91
CA THR A 96 8.60 -9.85 3.19
C THR A 96 9.80 -10.81 3.33
N PRO A 97 10.18 -11.58 2.29
CA PRO A 97 11.17 -12.65 2.38
C PRO A 97 12.56 -12.28 2.94
N ASN A 98 13.06 -11.07 2.68
CA ASN A 98 14.34 -10.56 3.22
C ASN A 98 14.16 -9.23 3.97
N GLY A 99 12.95 -8.99 4.49
CA GLY A 99 12.56 -7.76 5.18
C GLY A 99 12.16 -7.96 6.65
N LEU A 100 11.61 -6.90 7.25
CA LEU A 100 10.85 -7.00 8.50
C LEU A 100 9.41 -6.59 8.24
N GLN A 101 8.49 -7.27 8.89
CA GLN A 101 7.06 -7.04 8.79
C GLN A 101 6.46 -6.78 10.17
N TYR A 102 5.54 -5.83 10.25
CA TYR A 102 4.79 -5.46 11.43
C TYR A 102 3.30 -5.30 11.07
N ASP A 103 2.45 -6.16 11.63
CA ASP A 103 1.01 -6.13 11.34
C ASP A 103 0.19 -5.83 12.60
N GLU A 104 -0.82 -4.98 12.46
CA GLU A 104 -1.85 -4.73 13.46
C GLU A 104 -3.24 -5.14 12.96
N MET A 105 -3.79 -6.22 13.54
CA MET A 105 -5.07 -6.82 13.11
C MET A 105 -5.97 -7.23 14.29
N PRO A 106 -6.49 -6.29 15.10
CA PRO A 106 -7.28 -6.61 16.29
C PRO A 106 -8.53 -7.48 16.04
N ASN A 107 -9.22 -7.34 14.89
CA ASN A 107 -10.37 -8.17 14.51
C ASN A 107 -10.26 -8.77 13.08
N GLY A 108 -9.13 -8.58 12.40
CA GLY A 108 -8.87 -9.09 11.05
C GLY A 108 -8.34 -10.53 11.03
N ASN A 109 -8.17 -11.11 9.83
CA ASN A 109 -7.44 -12.37 9.67
C ASN A 109 -6.26 -12.23 8.71
N ASN A 110 -5.07 -12.67 9.16
CA ASN A 110 -3.85 -12.78 8.35
C ASN A 110 -3.83 -14.16 7.65
N HIS A 111 -3.36 -14.22 6.40
CA HIS A 111 -3.21 -15.46 5.62
C HIS A 111 -1.86 -15.55 4.92
#